data_AF-A0A4V6WMA2-F1
#
_entry.id   AF-A0A4V6WMA2-F1
#
_cell.length_a   1.000
_cell.length_b   1.000
_cell.length_c   1.000
_cell.angle_alpha   90.00
_cell.angle_beta   90.00
_cell.angle_gamma   90.00
#
_symmetry.space_group_name_H-M   'P 1'
#
loop_
_entity.id
_entity.type
_entity.pdbx_description
1 polymer ?
#
loop_
_entity_poly.entity_id
_entity_poly.type
_entity_poly.pdbx_seq_one_letter_code
_entity_poly.pdbx_strand_id
1 'polypeptide(L)'
;MAEEAAVGCARPTGGPVGEEVSESKESSEIIKEERTMIMVGQKAPDFTAPGYQQGKFINVKLSDYLGKWVVLCFYPGDFTFV
;
A
#
# COMPACT_ATOMS: atom_id res chain seq x y z
N MET A 1 -14.03 -2.72 -1.62
CA MET A 1 -14.48 -1.84 -2.73
C MET A 1 -13.85 -0.51 -2.40
N ALA A 2 -13.04 0.04 -3.31
CA ALA A 2 -12.23 1.20 -3.02
C ALA A 2 -13.09 2.41 -2.63
N GLU A 3 -12.76 3.03 -1.51
CA GLU A 3 -13.47 4.17 -0.94
C GLU A 3 -13.03 5.46 -1.64
N GLU A 4 -13.97 6.36 -1.96
CA GLU A 4 -13.69 7.65 -2.61
C GLU A 4 -12.95 8.57 -1.62
N ALA A 5 -11.75 9.03 -1.98
CA ALA A 5 -10.86 9.76 -1.07
C ALA A 5 -10.68 11.23 -1.50
N ALA A 6 -10.51 12.12 -0.51
CA ALA A 6 -10.19 13.53 -0.74
C ALA A 6 -8.80 13.67 -1.40
N VAL A 7 -8.75 14.51 -2.44
CA VAL A 7 -7.57 14.72 -3.31
C VAL A 7 -6.37 15.21 -2.49
N GLY A 8 -5.31 14.40 -2.39
CA GLY A 8 -4.07 14.79 -1.73
C GLY A 8 -2.95 13.78 -1.94
N CYS A 9 -1.71 14.26 -2.05
CA CYS A 9 -0.49 13.44 -2.14
C CYS A 9 -0.18 12.76 -0.80
N ALA A 10 -1.01 11.80 -0.38
CA ALA A 10 -0.77 11.01 0.81
C ALA A 10 0.32 9.96 0.54
N ARG A 11 1.28 9.84 1.45
CA ARG A 11 2.26 8.75 1.44
C ARG A 11 1.56 7.43 1.82
N PRO A 12 1.82 6.33 1.10
CA PRO A 12 1.23 5.04 1.46
C PRO A 12 1.78 4.57 2.81
N THR A 13 0.89 4.21 3.73
CA THR A 13 1.20 3.50 4.98
C THR A 13 1.00 2.00 4.76
N GLY A 14 1.93 1.18 5.27
CA GLY A 14 1.94 -0.27 5.02
C GLY A 14 2.36 -1.08 6.25
N GLY A 15 1.84 -2.31 6.31
CA GLY A 15 2.04 -3.33 7.37
C GLY A 15 1.53 -4.70 6.86
N PRO A 16 1.80 -5.83 7.53
CA PRO A 16 1.39 -7.15 7.03
C PRO A 16 -0.15 -7.32 6.94
N VAL A 17 -0.64 -7.94 5.86
CA VAL A 17 -2.09 -8.17 5.65
C VAL A 17 -2.66 -9.11 6.71
N GLY A 18 -3.59 -8.61 7.52
CA GLY A 18 -4.43 -9.41 8.42
C GLY A 18 -4.11 -9.32 9.92
N GLU A 19 -3.28 -8.37 10.35
CA GLU A 19 -3.12 -8.03 11.78
C GLU A 19 -3.91 -6.76 12.14
N GLU A 20 -4.61 -6.78 13.27
CA GLU A 20 -5.24 -5.60 13.87
C GLU A 20 -4.17 -4.80 14.62
N VAL A 21 -3.81 -3.62 14.10
CA VAL A 21 -2.86 -2.72 14.77
C VAL A 21 -3.62 -1.89 15.81
N SER A 22 -3.39 -2.18 17.09
CA SER A 22 -3.84 -1.36 18.21
C SER A 22 -2.98 -0.09 18.34
N GLU A 23 -3.63 1.06 18.46
CA GLU A 23 -2.96 2.33 18.75
C GLU A 23 -2.29 2.32 20.13
N SER A 24 -0.97 2.55 20.18
CA SER A 24 -0.34 3.12 21.36
C SER A 24 0.99 3.81 21.06
N LYS A 25 0.94 5.15 21.20
CA LYS A 25 1.93 6.11 21.74
C LYS A 25 3.37 6.10 21.21
N GLU A 26 3.76 7.30 20.76
CA GLU A 26 5.13 7.75 20.50
C GLU A 26 6.09 7.35 21.63
N SER A 27 7.10 6.57 21.26
CA SER A 27 8.40 6.52 21.93
C SER A 27 9.45 6.44 20.83
N SER A 28 10.39 7.37 20.88
CA SER A 28 11.50 7.47 19.94
C SER A 28 12.40 6.24 20.04
N GLU A 29 12.26 5.31 19.10
CA GLU A 29 13.21 4.23 18.89
C GLU A 29 13.93 4.45 17.55
N ILE A 30 15.25 4.29 17.58
CA ILE A 30 16.13 4.31 16.41
C ILE A 30 15.52 3.36 15.39
N ILE A 31 15.06 3.90 14.25
CA ILE A 31 14.54 3.11 13.13
C ILE A 31 15.72 2.32 12.60
N LYS A 32 15.92 1.11 13.12
CA LYS A 32 16.71 0.08 12.46
C LYS A 32 16.01 -0.11 11.12
N GLU A 33 16.65 0.28 10.02
CA GLU A 33 16.23 -0.09 8.66
C GLU A 33 16.26 -1.62 8.56
N GLU A 34 15.27 -2.29 9.14
CA GLU A 34 14.91 -3.63 8.70
C GLU A 34 14.23 -3.42 7.36
N ARG A 35 15.05 -3.49 6.31
CA ARG A 35 14.55 -3.68 4.96
C ARG A 35 13.79 -5.00 4.96
N THR A 36 12.50 -4.95 5.22
CA THR A 36 11.60 -6.09 5.02
C THR A 36 11.68 -6.44 3.54
N MET A 37 12.56 -7.38 3.22
CA MET A 37 12.70 -7.89 1.86
C MET A 37 11.41 -8.63 1.50
N ILE A 38 10.82 -8.31 0.36
CA ILE A 38 9.67 -9.04 -0.16
C ILE A 38 10.13 -10.46 -0.49
N MET A 39 9.54 -11.46 0.16
CA MET A 39 9.90 -12.87 -0.02
C MET A 39 8.82 -13.64 -0.77
N VAL A 40 9.22 -14.41 -1.78
CA VAL A 40 8.31 -15.30 -2.51
C VAL A 40 7.73 -16.35 -1.57
N GLY A 41 6.43 -16.63 -1.69
CA GLY A 41 5.73 -17.61 -0.86
C GLY A 41 5.28 -17.07 0.51
N GLN A 42 5.74 -15.89 0.91
CA GLN A 42 5.20 -15.18 2.08
C GLN A 42 3.99 -14.33 1.68
N LYS A 43 3.18 -13.94 2.67
CA LYS A 43 2.10 -12.96 2.44
C LYS A 43 2.70 -11.65 1.95
N ALA A 44 2.11 -11.08 0.90
CA ALA A 44 2.47 -9.75 0.45
C ALA A 44 2.17 -8.72 1.56
N PRO A 45 3.06 -7.73 1.78
CA PRO A 45 2.78 -6.62 2.68
C PRO A 45 1.53 -5.86 2.23
N ASP A 46 0.63 -5.52 3.17
CA ASP A 46 -0.52 -4.68 2.88
C ASP A 46 -0.02 -3.25 2.67
N PHE A 47 -0.72 -2.55 1.78
CA PHE A 47 -0.51 -1.13 1.58
C PHE A 47 -1.85 -0.48 1.28
N THR A 48 -1.96 0.79 1.66
CA THR A 48 -3.02 1.67 1.19
C THR A 48 -2.40 2.79 0.40
N ALA A 49 -2.87 3.03 -0.81
CA ALA A 49 -2.37 4.09 -1.68
C ALA A 49 -3.51 4.81 -2.41
N PRO A 50 -3.39 6.12 -2.65
CA PRO A 50 -4.30 6.80 -3.54
C PRO A 50 -4.11 6.28 -4.98
N GLY A 51 -5.21 6.09 -5.68
CA GLY A 51 -5.23 5.63 -7.06
C GLY A 51 -6.29 6.36 -7.87
N TYR A 52 -6.21 6.25 -9.19
CA TYR A 52 -7.20 6.78 -10.11
C TYR A 52 -7.87 5.65 -10.88
N GLN A 53 -9.18 5.52 -10.74
CA GLN A 53 -9.97 4.48 -11.41
C GLN A 53 -11.27 5.08 -11.94
N GLN A 54 -11.62 4.77 -13.19
CA GLN A 54 -12.89 5.15 -13.81
C GLN A 54 -13.25 6.65 -13.66
N GLY A 55 -12.25 7.53 -13.77
CA GLY A 55 -12.48 8.97 -13.69
C GLY A 55 -12.44 9.55 -12.26
N LYS A 56 -12.13 8.74 -11.24
CA LYS A 56 -12.23 9.12 -9.84
C LYS A 56 -10.97 8.79 -9.06
N PHE A 57 -10.69 9.61 -8.04
CA PHE A 57 -9.68 9.32 -7.03
C PHE A 57 -10.26 8.41 -5.95
N ILE A 58 -9.55 7.33 -5.68
CA ILE A 58 -9.94 6.31 -4.71
C ILE A 58 -8.75 5.94 -3.83
N ASN A 59 -9.00 5.42 -2.64
CA ASN A 59 -7.98 4.73 -1.86
C ASN A 59 -8.00 3.24 -2.17
N VAL A 60 -6.90 2.72 -2.71
CA VAL A 60 -6.72 1.32 -3.03
C VAL A 60 -5.98 0.65 -1.87
N LYS A 61 -6.56 -0.42 -1.34
CA LYS A 61 -5.94 -1.28 -0.32
C LYS A 61 -5.68 -2.66 -0.91
N LEU A 62 -4.51 -3.27 -0.65
CA LEU A 62 -4.23 -4.60 -1.21
C LEU A 62 -5.16 -5.66 -0.63
N SER A 63 -5.51 -5.56 0.65
CA SER A 63 -6.43 -6.51 1.30
C SER A 63 -7.86 -6.52 0.74
N ASP A 64 -8.30 -5.48 0.02
CA ASP A 64 -9.59 -5.46 -0.68
C ASP A 64 -9.70 -6.49 -1.81
N TYR A 65 -8.57 -7.03 -2.27
CA TYR A 65 -8.48 -7.98 -3.37
C TYR A 65 -8.24 -9.43 -2.93
N LEU A 66 -8.31 -9.72 -1.63
CA LEU A 66 -8.18 -11.09 -1.13
C LEU A 66 -9.20 -12.03 -1.79
N GLY A 67 -8.75 -13.25 -2.10
CA GLY A 67 -9.55 -14.26 -2.81
C GLY A 67 -9.52 -14.13 -4.34
N LYS A 68 -8.82 -13.13 -4.89
CA LYS A 68 -8.57 -12.99 -6.33
C LYS A 68 -7.07 -13.05 -6.62
N TRP A 69 -6.72 -13.46 -7.83
CA TRP A 69 -5.35 -13.26 -8.33
C TRP A 69 -5.12 -11.78 -8.64
N VAL A 70 -4.01 -11.24 -8.14
CA VAL A 70 -3.61 -9.84 -8.30
C VAL A 70 -2.23 -9.79 -8.94
N VAL A 71 -2.07 -8.93 -9.94
CA VAL A 71 -0.78 -8.60 -10.53
C VAL A 71 -0.47 -7.15 -10.16
N LEU A 72 0.64 -6.93 -9.45
CA LEU A 72 1.11 -5.60 -9.06
C LEU A 72 2.37 -5.27 -9.86
N CYS A 73 2.31 -4.20 -10.65
CA CYS A 73 3.41 -3.76 -11.49
C CYS A 73 3.90 -2.37 -11.06
N PHE A 74 5.20 -2.22 -10.85
CA PHE A 74 5.86 -0.94 -10.65
C PHE A 74 6.51 -0.51 -11.95
N TYR A 75 6.41 0.77 -12.30
CA TYR A 75 7.07 1.35 -13.47
C TYR A 75 7.75 2.68 -13.09
N PRO A 76 8.79 3.12 -13.83
CA PRO A 76 9.67 4.20 -13.37
C PRO A 76 9.03 5.58 -13.30
N GLY A 77 8.09 5.90 -14.19
CA GLY A 77 7.42 7.19 -14.21
C GLY A 77 6.48 7.37 -15.40
N ASP A 78 5.59 8.34 -15.28
CA ASP A 78 4.69 8.76 -16.35
C ASP A 78 5.43 9.64 -17.38
N PHE A 79 4.98 9.61 -18.64
CA PHE A 79 5.49 10.45 -19.73
C PHE A 79 7.01 10.37 -19.97
N THR A 80 7.59 9.19 -19.78
CA THR A 80 9.00 8.92 -20.11
C THR A 80 9.17 8.52 -21.58
N PHE A 81 10.42 8.47 -22.05
CA PHE A 81 10.75 8.03 -23.41
C PHE A 81 10.58 6.51 -23.56
N VAL A 82 10.24 6.07 -24.77
CA VAL A 82 10.24 4.66 -25.21
C VAL A 82 11.43 4.37 -26.11
#